data_AF-A0A7C1YDZ3-F1
#
_entry.id   AF-A0A7C1YDZ3-F1
#
_cell.length_a   1.000
_cell.length_b   1.000
_cell.length_c   1.000
_cell.angle_alpha   90.00
_cell.angle_beta   90.00
_cell.angle_gamma   90.00
#
_symmetry.space_group_name_H-M   'P 1'
#
loop_
_entity.id
_entity.type
_entity.pdbx_description
1 polymer ?
#
loop_
_entity_poly.entity_id
_entity_poly.type
_entity_poly.pdbx_seq_one_letter_code
_entity_poly.pdbx_strand_id
1 'polypeptide(L)' 'MASEQQFAHPYTNRLVDETSPYLQQHAHNPVDWYPWSEEATT' A
#
# COMPACT_ATOMS: atom_id res chain seq x y z
N MET A 1 4.57 13.41 -28.48
CA MET A 1 3.88 12.19 -28.06
C MET A 1 4.40 11.85 -26.67
N ALA A 2 3.70 12.29 -25.62
CA ALA A 2 4.11 11.97 -24.26
C ALA A 2 3.84 10.47 -24.05
N SER A 3 4.90 9.70 -23.80
CA SER A 3 4.81 8.29 -23.46
C SER A 3 4.08 8.17 -22.13
N GLU A 4 2.80 7.80 -22.19
CA GLU A 4 2.00 7.36 -21.06
C GLU A 4 2.61 6.06 -20.53
N GLN A 5 3.60 6.19 -19.64
CA GLN A 5 4.08 5.07 -18.87
C GLN A 5 2.91 4.57 -18.02
N GLN A 6 2.41 3.38 -18.36
CA GLN A 6 1.44 2.64 -17.57
C GLN A 6 1.98 2.56 -16.13
N PHE A 7 1.34 3.30 -15.21
CA PHE A 7 1.56 3.17 -13.77
C PHE A 7 0.93 1.86 -13.29
N ALA A 8 1.41 0.73 -13.83
CA ALA A 8 1.14 -0.56 -13.23
C ALA A 8 1.96 -0.56 -11.93
N HIS A 9 1.30 -0.31 -10.81
CA HIS A 9 1.89 -0.52 -9.50
C HIS A 9 2.26 -2.01 -9.42
N PRO A 10 3.56 -2.36 -9.54
CA PRO A 10 3.95 -3.76 -9.65
C PRO A 10 3.76 -4.51 -8.33
N TYR A 11 3.49 -3.75 -7.26
CA TYR A 11 3.28 -4.23 -5.91
C TYR A 11 2.01 -3.57 -5.38
N THR A 12 1.18 -4.37 -4.73
CA THR A 12 0.06 -3.91 -3.91
C THR A 12 0.02 -4.80 -2.68
N ASN A 13 0.23 -4.20 -1.51
CA ASN A 13 0.17 -4.88 -0.21
C ASN A 13 -1.18 -4.63 0.47
N ARG A 14 -1.32 -5.13 1.70
CA ARG A 14 -2.56 -5.11 2.48
C ARG A 14 -3.03 -3.70 2.88
N LEU A 15 -2.14 -2.70 2.84
CA LEU A 15 -2.48 -1.32 3.18
C LEU A 15 -3.43 -0.67 2.15
N VAL A 16 -3.71 -1.31 1.03
CA VAL A 16 -4.70 -0.85 0.05
C VAL A 16 -6.12 -0.77 0.63
N ASP A 17 -6.44 -1.61 1.61
CA ASP A 17 -7.75 -1.69 2.25
C ASP A 17 -7.87 -0.81 3.51
N GLU A 18 -6.78 -0.15 3.91
CA GLU A 18 -6.76 0.72 5.08
C GLU A 18 -7.53 2.03 4.84
N THR A 19 -8.05 2.63 5.92
CA THR A 19 -8.77 3.92 5.82
C THR A 19 -7.85 5.13 5.94
N SER A 20 -6.66 4.94 6.50
CA SER A 20 -5.68 6.01 6.69
C SER A 20 -5.04 6.41 5.36
N PRO A 21 -5.11 7.70 4.95
CA PRO A 21 -4.45 8.17 3.73
C PRO A 21 -2.94 7.90 3.72
N TYR A 22 -2.32 7.94 4.90
CA TYR A 22 -0.89 7.67 5.06
C TYR A 22 -0.56 6.19 4.75
N LEU A 23 -1.39 5.25 5.20
CA LEU A 23 -1.17 3.83 4.94
C LEU A 23 -1.41 3.49 3.47
N GLN A 24 -2.48 4.04 2.87
CA GLN A 24 -2.77 3.85 1.45
C GLN A 24 -1.65 4.38 0.54
N GLN A 25 -0.97 5.46 0.92
CA GLN A 25 0.18 5.98 0.17
C GLN A 25 1.32 4.95 0.05
N HIS A 26 1.40 4.01 0.99
CA HIS A 26 2.41 2.95 1.01
C HIS A 26 1.89 1.59 0.50
N ALA A 27 0.64 1.53 0.03
CA ALA A 27 0.03 0.31 -0.49
C ALA A 27 0.79 -0.27 -1.69
N HIS A 28 1.46 0.58 -2.47
CA HIS A 28 2.16 0.17 -3.69
C HIS A 28 3.68 0.01 -3.55
N ASN A 29 4.18 0.01 -2.31
CA ASN A 29 5.58 -0.26 -2.04
C ASN A 29 5.90 -1.75 -2.25
N PRO A 30 7.14 -2.09 -2.65
CA PRO A 30 7.57 -3.48 -2.88
C PRO A 30 7.63 -4.33 -1.60
N VAL A 31 7.54 -3.70 -0.44
CA VAL A 31 7.53 -4.36 0.87
C VAL A 31 6.08 -4.69 1.23
N ASP A 32 5.83 -5.94 1.62
CA ASP A 32 4.54 -6.40 2.13
C ASP A 32 4.30 -5.86 3.55
N TRP A 33 3.83 -4.62 3.64
CA TRP A 33 3.52 -3.97 4.90
C TRP A 33 2.22 -4.51 5.50
N TYR A 34 2.21 -4.63 6.83
CA TYR A 34 1.05 -5.02 7.61
C TYR A 34 0.54 -3.80 8.37
N PRO A 35 -0.79 -3.58 8.43
CA PRO A 35 -1.32 -2.57 9.32
C PRO A 35 -1.01 -2.96 10.76
N TRP A 36 -0.75 -1.96 11.59
CA TRP A 36 -0.54 -2.20 13.01
C TRP A 36 -1.87 -2.62 13.64
N SER A 37 -1.99 -3.88 14.05
CA SER A 37 -3.14 -4.39 14.79
C SER A 37 -2.88 -4.27 16.29
N GLU A 38 -3.75 -3.56 17.01
CA GLU A 38 -3.73 -3.53 18.49
C GLU A 38 -4.00 -4.92 19.11
N GLU A 39 -4.45 -5.89 18.30
CA GLU A 39 -4.64 -7.30 18.70
C GLU A 39 -3.33 -8.00 19.11
N ALA A 40 -2.15 -7.44 18.82
CA ALA A 40 -0.88 -8.05 19.20
C ALA A 40 -0.54 -7.94 20.69
N THR A 41 -1.34 -7.24 21.51
CA THR A 41 -0.99 -6.90 22.91
C THR A 41 -1.92 -7.44 24.00
N THR A 42 -2.84 -8.36 23.71
CA THR A 42 -3.71 -9.02 24.72
C THR A 42 -3.40 -10.50 24.88
#